data_AF-A0A965QX12-F1
#
_entry.id   AF-A0A965QX12-F1
#
_cell.length_a   1.000
_cell.length_b   1.000
_cell.length_c   1.000
_cell.angle_alpha   90.00
_cell.angle_beta   90.00
_cell.angle_gamma   90.00
#
_symmetry.space_group_name_H-M   'P 1'
#
loop_
_entity.id
_entity.type
_entity.pdbx_description
1 polymer ?
#
loop_
_entity_poly.entity_id
_entity_poly.type
_entity_poly.pdbx_seq_one_letter_code
_entity_poly.pdbx_strand_id
1 'polypeptide(L)'
;MWSPAPRLIVSVPNCELLGYLWDHLATPWHMLEASHVNFFTRWSLGALLREFYPEVELGFHTPYPLRTAEGTPLHYNLLAVARRPA
;
A
#
# COMPACT_ATOMS: atom_id res chain seq x y z
N MET A 1 -1.59 -31.88 -14.97
CA MET A 1 -0.58 -30.97 -14.40
C MET A 1 -1.31 -30.00 -13.49
N TRP A 2 -1.08 -30.03 -12.17
CA TRP A 2 -1.71 -29.10 -11.23
C TRP A 2 -1.00 -27.75 -11.34
N SER A 3 -1.70 -26.72 -11.79
CA SER A 3 -1.16 -25.35 -11.78
C SER A 3 -1.52 -24.74 -10.43
N PRO A 4 -0.58 -24.12 -9.70
CA PRO A 4 -0.91 -23.44 -8.46
C PRO A 4 -1.93 -22.33 -8.73
N ALA A 5 -2.86 -22.16 -7.80
CA ALA A 5 -3.82 -21.05 -7.78
C ALA A 5 -3.08 -19.71 -7.98
N PRO A 6 -3.51 -18.83 -8.91
CA PRO A 6 -2.82 -17.57 -9.17
C PRO A 6 -2.67 -16.71 -7.90
N ARG A 7 -1.44 -16.30 -7.61
CA ARG A 7 -1.10 -15.43 -6.49
C ARG A 7 -0.29 -14.23 -6.97
N LEU A 8 -0.63 -13.06 -6.46
CA LEU A 8 0.08 -11.80 -6.69
C LEU A 8 0.47 -11.16 -5.34
N ILE A 9 1.71 -10.68 -5.25
CA ILE A 9 2.21 -9.89 -4.12
C ILE A 9 2.60 -8.53 -4.67
N VAL A 10 2.04 -7.45 -4.11
CA VAL A 10 2.27 -6.07 -4.56
C VAL A 10 2.72 -5.22 -3.39
N SER A 11 3.74 -4.40 -3.64
CA SER A 11 4.15 -3.31 -2.76
C SER A 11 4.07 -1.99 -3.54
N VAL A 12 3.49 -0.96 -2.92
CA VAL A 12 3.39 0.40 -3.47
C VAL A 12 3.59 1.43 -2.36
N PRO A 13 3.96 2.69 -2.68
CA PRO A 13 3.94 3.79 -1.71
C PRO A 13 2.57 3.94 -1.02
N ASN A 14 2.60 4.23 0.28
CA ASN A 14 1.39 4.46 1.08
C ASN A 14 0.94 5.93 1.02
N CYS A 15 -0.06 6.23 0.19
CA CYS A 15 -0.60 7.59 0.04
C CYS A 15 -1.30 8.09 1.31
N GLU A 16 -1.71 7.20 2.21
CA GLU A 16 -2.29 7.60 3.50
C GLU A 16 -1.28 8.36 4.37
N LEU A 17 0.03 8.14 4.15
CA LEU A 17 1.10 8.82 4.88
C LEU A 17 1.09 10.33 4.71
N LEU A 18 0.62 10.84 3.56
CA LEU A 18 0.58 12.29 3.29
C LEU A 18 -0.29 13.05 4.30
N GLY A 19 -1.41 12.46 4.71
CA GLY A 19 -2.30 13.07 5.71
C GLY A 19 -1.62 13.23 7.08
N TYR A 20 -0.78 12.27 7.46
CA TYR A 20 -0.05 12.31 8.74
C TYR A 20 1.14 13.27 8.72
N LEU A 21 1.67 13.61 7.53
CA LEU A 21 2.83 14.49 7.39
C LEU A 21 2.47 15.95 7.10
N TRP A 22 1.17 16.26 7.03
CA TRP A 22 0.66 17.60 6.75
C TRP A 22 1.24 18.65 7.70
N ASP A 23 1.15 18.41 9.01
CA ASP A 23 1.64 19.35 10.04
C ASP A 23 3.17 19.47 10.04
N HIS A 24 3.86 18.53 9.41
CA HIS A 24 5.31 18.53 9.24
C HIS A 24 5.76 19.19 7.93
N LEU A 25 4.83 19.59 7.07
CA LEU A 25 5.09 20.11 5.72
C LEU A 25 6.03 19.18 4.93
N ALA A 26 5.86 17.87 5.12
CA ALA A 26 6.74 16.85 4.59
C ALA A 26 6.02 15.93 3.61
N THR A 27 6.69 15.60 2.51
CA THR A 27 6.24 14.61 1.53
C THR A 27 7.33 13.56 1.36
N PRO A 28 7.03 12.26 1.38
CA PRO A 28 8.03 11.24 1.11
C PRO A 28 8.59 11.41 -0.31
N TRP A 29 9.92 11.43 -0.45
CA TRP A 29 10.60 11.77 -1.70
C TRP A 29 10.17 10.91 -2.90
N HIS A 30 9.91 9.62 -2.69
CA HIS A 30 9.47 8.70 -3.74
C HIS A 30 8.06 9.02 -4.26
N MET A 31 7.27 9.83 -3.54
CA MET A 31 5.99 10.33 -4.04
C MET A 31 6.13 11.55 -4.96
N LEU A 32 7.32 12.16 -4.98
CA LEU A 32 7.66 13.31 -5.82
C LEU A 32 8.39 12.91 -7.11
N GLU A 33 8.78 11.64 -7.23
CA GLU A 33 9.43 11.12 -8.42
C GLU A 33 8.47 11.18 -9.62
N ALA A 34 8.91 11.79 -10.72
CA ALA A 34 8.12 11.93 -11.95
C ALA A 34 7.70 10.58 -12.58
N SER A 35 8.39 9.49 -12.24
CA SER A 35 8.06 8.12 -12.65
C SER A 35 6.83 7.55 -11.92
N HIS A 36 6.46 8.09 -10.76
CA HIS A 36 5.30 7.63 -10.00
C HIS A 36 4.03 8.36 -10.43
N VAL A 37 3.27 7.72 -11.33
CA VAL A 37 2.04 8.30 -11.92
C VAL A 37 0.74 7.85 -11.24
N ASN A 38 0.80 6.85 -10.34
CA ASN A 38 -0.36 6.34 -9.60
C ASN A 38 -0.04 6.23 -8.11
N PHE A 39 -0.99 6.63 -7.28
CA PHE A 39 -0.86 6.63 -5.82
C PHE A 39 -2.04 5.91 -5.18
N PHE A 40 -1.77 5.11 -4.15
CA PHE A 40 -2.77 4.25 -3.55
C PHE A 40 -2.89 4.43 -2.04
N THR A 41 -4.13 4.40 -1.57
CA THR A 41 -4.46 4.05 -0.19
C THR A 41 -4.78 2.56 -0.12
N ARG A 42 -4.92 1.98 1.07
CA ARG A 42 -5.42 0.61 1.23
C ARG A 42 -6.75 0.43 0.51
N TRP A 43 -7.62 1.44 0.59
CA TRP A 43 -8.92 1.40 -0.07
C TRP A 43 -8.80 1.30 -1.60
N SER A 44 -8.08 2.22 -2.25
CA SER A 44 -7.99 2.23 -3.71
C SER A 44 -7.18 1.05 -4.26
N LEU A 45 -6.13 0.61 -3.58
CA LEU A 45 -5.39 -0.60 -3.96
C LEU A 45 -6.29 -1.84 -3.87
N GLY A 46 -7.04 -1.97 -2.78
CA GLY A 46 -7.98 -3.06 -2.58
C GLY A 46 -9.09 -3.09 -3.62
N ALA A 47 -9.63 -1.93 -4.00
CA ALA A 47 -10.65 -1.84 -5.03
C ALA A 47 -10.11 -2.35 -6.38
N LEU A 48 -8.95 -1.84 -6.82
CA LEU A 48 -8.31 -2.25 -8.07
C LEU A 48 -8.03 -3.75 -8.12
N LEU A 49 -7.41 -4.30 -7.06
CA LEU A 49 -7.02 -5.71 -7.07
C LEU A 49 -8.23 -6.65 -7.07
N ARG A 50 -9.35 -6.25 -6.45
CA ARG A 50 -10.57 -7.06 -6.41
C ARG A 50 -11.28 -7.19 -7.76
N GLU A 51 -10.96 -6.36 -8.74
CA GLU A 51 -11.42 -6.54 -10.12
C GLU A 51 -10.82 -7.82 -10.76
N PHE A 52 -9.67 -8.28 -10.26
CA PHE A 52 -8.94 -9.42 -10.82
C PHE A 52 -8.80 -10.60 -9.85
N TYR A 53 -8.82 -10.35 -8.54
CA TYR A 53 -8.61 -11.37 -7.52
C TYR A 53 -9.74 -11.32 -6.49
N PRO A 54 -10.52 -12.41 -6.30
CA PRO A 54 -11.63 -12.42 -5.34
C PRO A 54 -11.16 -12.28 -3.89
N GLU A 55 -9.93 -12.71 -3.59
CA GLU A 55 -9.35 -12.64 -2.25
C GLU A 55 -8.17 -11.66 -2.25
N VAL A 56 -8.29 -10.57 -1.47
CA VAL A 56 -7.26 -9.55 -1.33
C VAL A 56 -7.07 -9.22 0.15
N GLU A 57 -5.87 -9.50 0.66
CA GLU A 57 -5.39 -9.06 1.96
C GLU A 57 -4.52 -7.82 1.80
N LEU A 58 -4.73 -6.80 2.64
CA LEU A 58 -3.99 -5.56 2.65
C LEU A 58 -3.28 -5.39 3.98
N GLY A 59 -2.08 -4.81 3.93
CA GLY A 59 -1.30 -4.49 5.11
C GLY A 59 -0.29 -3.39 4.82
N PHE A 60 0.67 -3.28 5.72
CA PHE A 60 1.75 -2.32 5.63
C PHE A 60 3.09 -3.03 5.74
N HIS A 61 4.13 -2.41 5.19
CA HIS A 61 5.50 -2.74 5.54
C HIS A 61 6.37 -1.49 5.52
N THR A 62 7.60 -1.62 6.04
CA THR A 62 8.57 -0.53 6.18
C THR A 62 8.06 0.59 7.11
N PRO A 63 8.38 0.52 8.41
CA PRO A 63 8.01 1.57 9.36
C PRO A 63 8.57 2.93 8.96
N TYR A 64 7.77 3.97 9.18
CA TYR A 64 8.19 5.36 9.09
C TYR A 64 8.73 5.83 10.46
N PRO A 65 9.74 6.73 10.52
CA PRO A 65 10.34 7.15 11.80
C PRO A 65 9.36 7.87 12.74
N LEU A 66 8.39 8.61 12.18
CA LEU A 66 7.36 9.30 12.95
C LEU A 66 6.19 8.38 13.30
N ARG A 67 5.46 8.78 14.34
CA ARG A 67 4.24 8.11 14.84
C ARG A 67 3.13 9.16 14.94
N THR A 68 1.88 8.71 15.02
CA THR A 68 0.76 9.62 15.38
C THR A 68 0.92 10.11 16.83
N ALA A 69 0.13 11.12 17.22
CA ALA A 69 0.12 11.65 18.58
C ALA A 69 -0.21 10.56 19.63
N GLU A 70 -1.02 9.58 19.25
CA GLU A 70 -1.41 8.41 20.07
C GLU A 70 -0.37 7.29 20.04
N GLY A 71 0.75 7.48 19.34
CA GLY A 71 1.84 6.50 19.22
C GLY A 71 1.65 5.44 18.14
N THR A 72 0.64 5.58 17.28
CA THR A 72 0.37 4.62 16.19
C THR A 72 1.52 4.61 15.18
N PRO A 73 2.09 3.44 14.82
CA PRO A 73 3.13 3.35 13.80
C PRO A 73 2.64 3.80 12.42
N LEU A 74 3.44 4.63 11.75
CA LEU A 74 3.26 5.00 10.36
C LEU A 74 4.13 4.11 9.46
N HIS A 75 3.78 3.99 8.19
CA HIS A 75 4.47 3.09 7.25
C HIS A 75 4.64 3.72 5.88
N TYR A 76 5.81 3.50 5.26
CA TYR A 76 6.14 3.99 3.92
C TYR A 76 5.35 3.27 2.82
N ASN A 77 5.08 1.98 2.99
CA ASN A 77 4.55 1.15 1.93
C ASN A 77 3.31 0.38 2.35
N LEU A 78 2.42 0.19 1.38
CA LEU A 78 1.35 -0.79 1.45
C LEU A 78 1.87 -2.14 0.97
N LEU A 79 1.33 -3.21 1.53
CA LEU A 79 1.47 -4.57 1.03
C LEU A 79 0.08 -5.08 0.63
N ALA A 80 0.00 -5.77 -0.51
CA ALA A 80 -1.17 -6.56 -0.86
C ALA A 80 -0.77 -8.00 -1.21
N VAL A 81 -1.55 -8.96 -0.74
CA VAL A 81 -1.50 -10.35 -1.18
C VAL A 81 -2.86 -10.68 -1.79
N ALA A 82 -2.87 -10.93 -3.10
CA ALA A 82 -4.07 -11.23 -3.86
C ALA A 82 -4.03 -12.68 -4.36
N ARG A 83 -5.16 -13.39 -4.24
CA ARG A 83 -5.30 -14.82 -4.58
C ARG A 83 -6.55 -15.04 -5.42
N ARG A 84 -6.46 -15.97 -6.37
CA ARG A 84 -7.59 -16.49 -7.12
C ARG A 84 -7.63 -18.02 -6.93
N PRO A 85 -8.71 -18.59 -6.39
CA PRO A 85 -8.87 -20.03 -6.31
C PRO A 85 -8.72 -20.69 -7.69
N ALA A 86 -8.14 -21.89 -7.72
CA ALA A 86 -7.95 -22.69 -8.93
C ALA A 86 -9.27 -23.29 -9.45
#